data_AF-A0A0B7ABE3-F1
#
_entry.id   AF-A0A0B7ABE3-F1
#
_cell.length_a   1.000
_cell.length_b   1.000
_cell.length_c   1.000
_cell.angle_alpha   90.00
_cell.angle_beta   90.00
_cell.angle_gamma   90.00
#
_symmetry.space_group_name_H-M   'P 1'
#
loop_
_entity.id
_entity.type
_entity.pdbx_description
1 polymer ?
#
loop_
_entity_poly.entity_id
_entity_poly.type
_entity_poly.pdbx_seq_one_letter_code
_entity_poly.pdbx_strand_id
1 'polypeptide(L)'
;MGRIRQTFDKASHSMNPDRPKTSANMRDRSTIKRLQMYRNFKPKRDKSGRIIKAAPFQSTLKSGTMARVEPNRKWFGNTRVVTQSALQAFNEALNKVKSDPYKVIMNPTKNPVTLLSYTPKAASAPRLLDREPFEKVFGKKSNKKEANFGYI
;
A
#
# COMPACT_ATOMS: atom_id res chain seq x y z
N MET A 1 -36.84 13.49 3.94
CA MET A 1 -35.72 13.87 3.04
C MET A 1 -35.78 12.97 1.80
N GLY A 2 -36.44 13.45 0.74
CA GLY A 2 -36.69 12.65 -0.47
C GLY A 2 -35.39 12.31 -1.20
N ARG A 3 -35.25 11.06 -1.63
CA ARG A 3 -34.21 10.65 -2.58
C ARG A 3 -34.39 11.46 -3.87
N ILE A 4 -33.48 12.38 -4.16
CA ILE A 4 -33.38 13.00 -5.47
C ILE A 4 -33.04 11.88 -6.45
N ARG A 5 -34.03 11.46 -7.25
CA ARG A 5 -33.83 10.51 -8.34
C ARG A 5 -32.79 11.14 -9.26
N GLN A 6 -31.67 10.46 -9.50
CA GLN A 6 -30.68 10.92 -10.48
C GLN A 6 -31.30 10.74 -11.86
N THR A 7 -32.03 11.75 -12.32
CA THR A 7 -32.53 11.84 -13.69
C THR A 7 -31.38 12.31 -14.57
N PHE A 8 -31.20 11.68 -15.73
CA PHE A 8 -30.25 12.12 -16.74
C PHE A 8 -30.51 13.58 -17.11
N ASP A 9 -29.46 14.39 -17.13
CA ASP A 9 -29.54 15.78 -17.54
C ASP A 9 -29.73 15.83 -19.07
N LYS A 10 -30.87 16.33 -19.54
CA LYS A 10 -31.22 16.41 -20.97
C LYS A 10 -30.55 17.59 -21.68
N ALA A 11 -29.76 18.42 -20.98
CA ALA A 11 -29.13 19.59 -21.57
C ALA A 11 -28.07 19.23 -22.63
N SER A 12 -28.05 19.95 -23.76
CA SER A 12 -27.12 19.67 -24.87
C SER A 12 -25.74 20.36 -24.74
N HIS A 13 -25.44 21.03 -23.62
CA HIS A 13 -24.22 21.85 -23.52
C HIS A 13 -22.92 21.03 -23.48
N SER A 14 -21.81 21.65 -23.93
CA SER A 14 -20.49 21.00 -24.07
C SER A 14 -19.87 20.46 -22.77
N MET A 15 -20.43 20.83 -21.61
CA MET A 15 -20.03 20.35 -20.30
C MET A 15 -20.96 19.28 -19.71
N ASN A 16 -21.98 18.79 -20.43
CA ASN A 16 -22.88 17.73 -19.95
C ASN A 16 -22.26 16.36 -20.27
N PRO A 17 -21.94 15.52 -19.27
CA PRO A 17 -21.48 14.15 -19.51
C PRO A 17 -22.54 13.23 -20.15
N ASP A 18 -23.83 13.59 -20.06
CA ASP A 18 -24.95 12.76 -20.51
C ASP A 18 -25.54 13.22 -21.86
N ARG A 19 -24.93 14.21 -22.53
CA ARG A 19 -25.37 14.61 -23.88
C ARG A 19 -25.03 13.54 -24.92
N PRO A 20 -25.87 13.33 -25.95
CA PRO A 20 -25.53 12.45 -27.06
C PRO A 20 -24.33 13.01 -27.85
N LYS A 21 -23.44 12.11 -28.30
CA LYS A 21 -22.32 12.47 -29.17
C LYS A 21 -22.80 12.48 -30.62
N THR A 22 -22.99 13.67 -31.19
CA THR A 22 -23.48 13.83 -32.57
C THR A 22 -22.35 13.98 -33.59
N SER A 23 -21.14 14.38 -33.17
CA SER A 23 -19.97 14.52 -34.06
C SER A 23 -18.67 14.01 -33.44
N ALA A 24 -17.71 13.62 -34.28
CA ALA A 24 -16.42 13.06 -33.85
C ALA A 24 -15.59 14.03 -33.00
N ASN A 25 -15.70 15.33 -33.29
CA ASN A 25 -14.96 16.42 -32.60
C ASN A 25 -15.49 16.73 -31.19
N MET A 26 -16.62 16.12 -30.78
CA MET A 26 -17.16 16.32 -29.44
C MET A 26 -16.34 15.57 -28.41
N ARG A 27 -16.08 16.23 -27.28
CA ARG A 27 -15.44 15.62 -26.11
C ARG A 27 -16.23 14.42 -25.61
N ASP A 28 -15.52 13.34 -25.29
CA ASP A 28 -16.11 12.15 -24.67
C ASP A 28 -16.55 12.40 -23.22
N ARG A 29 -17.44 11.53 -22.73
CA ARG A 29 -17.96 11.57 -21.36
C ARG A 29 -16.86 11.58 -20.29
N SER A 30 -15.81 10.78 -20.47
CA SER A 30 -14.65 10.71 -19.58
C SER A 30 -13.88 12.05 -19.54
N THR A 31 -13.62 12.62 -20.72
CA THR A 31 -12.96 13.93 -20.87
C THR A 31 -13.76 15.03 -20.20
N ILE A 32 -15.09 15.05 -20.36
CA ILE A 32 -15.96 16.04 -19.72
C ILE A 32 -15.91 15.91 -18.20
N LYS A 33 -16.00 14.69 -17.64
CA LYS A 33 -15.90 14.45 -16.20
C LYS A 33 -14.54 14.90 -15.64
N ARG A 34 -13.44 14.62 -16.35
CA ARG A 34 -12.10 15.09 -15.98
C ARG A 34 -11.99 16.62 -15.99
N LEU A 35 -12.54 17.29 -17.01
CA LEU A 35 -12.55 18.76 -17.05
C LEU A 35 -13.42 19.36 -15.94
N GLN A 36 -14.56 18.74 -15.64
CA GLN A 36 -15.39 19.14 -14.49
C GLN A 36 -14.65 18.98 -13.17
N MET A 37 -13.80 17.95 -13.02
CA MET A 37 -12.96 17.77 -11.82
C MET A 37 -12.09 19.00 -11.59
N TYR A 38 -11.41 19.52 -12.62
CA TYR A 38 -10.57 20.72 -12.49
C TYR A 38 -11.36 22.00 -12.14
N ARG A 39 -12.66 22.04 -12.42
CA ARG A 39 -13.50 23.22 -12.16
C ARG A 39 -14.24 23.16 -10.82
N ASN A 40 -14.48 21.97 -10.28
CA ASN A 40 -15.42 21.76 -9.17
C ASN A 40 -14.77 21.69 -7.78
N PHE A 41 -13.74 22.51 -7.50
CA PHE A 41 -13.03 22.50 -6.21
C PHE A 41 -13.71 23.32 -5.10
N LYS A 42 -14.77 24.07 -5.39
CA LYS A 42 -15.42 24.98 -4.44
C LYS A 42 -16.81 24.46 -4.02
N PRO A 43 -17.25 24.70 -2.77
CA PRO A 43 -18.61 24.38 -2.34
C PRO A 43 -19.62 25.27 -3.08
N LYS A 44 -20.79 24.73 -3.39
CA LYS A 44 -21.92 25.52 -3.91
C LYS A 44 -22.69 26.11 -2.75
N ARG A 45 -22.93 27.42 -2.80
CA ARG A 45 -23.62 28.17 -1.74
C ARG A 45 -24.91 28.78 -2.24
N ASP A 46 -25.85 29.01 -1.31
CA ASP A 46 -27.06 29.79 -1.52
C ASP A 46 -26.75 31.30 -1.48
N LYS A 47 -27.71 32.15 -1.87
CA LYS A 47 -27.62 33.62 -1.81
C LYS A 47 -27.29 34.13 -0.41
N SER A 48 -27.78 33.46 0.63
CA SER A 48 -27.48 33.78 2.03
C SER A 48 -26.12 33.24 2.51
N GLY A 49 -25.31 32.68 1.61
CA GLY A 49 -24.01 32.12 1.93
C GLY A 49 -24.04 30.76 2.66
N ARG A 50 -25.17 30.05 2.74
CA ARG A 50 -25.21 28.68 3.31
C ARG A 50 -24.73 27.65 2.28
N ILE A 51 -23.96 26.63 2.70
CA ILE A 51 -23.47 25.58 1.79
C ILE A 51 -24.63 24.65 1.42
N ILE A 52 -24.96 24.57 0.14
CA ILE A 52 -25.95 23.63 -0.41
C ILE A 52 -25.26 22.31 -0.76
N LYS A 53 -24.07 22.37 -1.38
CA LYS A 53 -23.27 21.20 -1.74
C LYS A 53 -21.83 21.44 -1.31
N ALA A 54 -21.32 20.57 -0.44
CA ALA A 54 -19.93 20.58 -0.02
C ALA A 54 -18.99 20.40 -1.23
N ALA A 55 -17.76 20.91 -1.12
CA ALA A 55 -16.73 20.63 -2.11
C ALA A 55 -16.41 19.13 -2.13
N PRO A 56 -15.84 18.61 -3.23
CA PRO A 56 -15.37 17.23 -3.28
C PRO A 56 -14.45 16.89 -2.09
N PHE A 57 -14.64 15.71 -1.51
CA PHE A 57 -13.88 15.21 -0.34
C PHE A 57 -14.01 16.03 0.96
N GLN A 58 -14.89 17.04 1.00
CA GLN A 58 -15.20 17.84 2.19
C GLN A 58 -16.61 17.56 2.72
N SER A 59 -17.15 16.37 2.46
CA SER A 59 -18.44 15.97 2.99
C SER A 59 -18.34 15.69 4.49
N THR A 60 -19.18 16.34 5.28
CA THR A 60 -19.33 16.04 6.70
C THR A 60 -20.27 14.85 6.88
N LEU A 61 -19.87 13.90 7.71
CA LEU A 61 -20.74 12.81 8.12
C LEU A 61 -21.79 13.32 9.12
N LYS A 62 -22.93 12.62 9.22
CA LYS A 62 -23.95 12.96 10.21
C LYS A 62 -23.38 12.75 11.62
N SER A 63 -23.69 13.66 12.55
CA SER A 63 -23.32 13.47 13.96
C SER A 63 -23.79 12.10 14.46
N GLY A 64 -22.88 11.34 15.07
CA GLY A 64 -23.11 9.96 15.53
C GLY A 64 -22.71 8.86 14.54
N THR A 65 -22.18 9.16 13.35
CA THR A 65 -21.57 8.11 12.50
C THR A 65 -20.32 7.57 13.16
N MET A 66 -20.31 6.26 13.43
CA MET A 66 -19.17 5.54 13.98
C MET A 66 -18.59 4.60 12.93
N ALA A 67 -17.27 4.61 12.75
CA ALA A 67 -16.58 3.57 11.99
C ALA A 67 -16.26 2.41 12.93
N ARG A 68 -16.77 1.21 12.63
CA ARG A 68 -16.51 -0.02 13.39
C ARG A 68 -16.01 -1.10 12.44
N VAL A 69 -15.12 -1.96 12.93
CA VAL A 69 -14.69 -3.16 12.23
C VAL A 69 -15.56 -4.31 12.73
N GLU A 70 -16.26 -4.98 11.81
CA GLU A 70 -17.07 -6.14 12.14
C GLU A 70 -16.16 -7.32 12.53
N PRO A 71 -16.43 -8.01 13.65
CA PRO A 71 -15.71 -9.23 14.00
C PRO A 71 -16.00 -10.30 12.95
N ASN A 72 -14.97 -10.78 12.27
CA ASN A 72 -15.09 -11.78 11.20
C ASN A 72 -13.97 -12.81 11.30
N ARG A 73 -14.30 -14.10 11.20
CA ARG A 73 -13.32 -15.19 11.22
C ARG A 73 -12.31 -15.09 10.08
N LYS A 74 -12.69 -14.46 8.96
CA LYS A 74 -11.82 -14.26 7.78
C LYS A 74 -10.60 -13.37 8.07
N TRP A 75 -10.63 -12.53 9.10
CA TRP A 75 -9.48 -11.71 9.49
C TRP A 75 -8.28 -12.54 9.93
N PHE A 76 -8.53 -13.73 10.46
CA PHE A 76 -7.51 -14.60 11.05
C PHE A 76 -7.12 -15.78 10.15
N GLY A 77 -7.73 -15.88 8.96
CA GLY A 77 -7.36 -16.91 7.98
C GLY A 77 -6.11 -16.51 7.20
N ASN A 78 -5.32 -17.50 6.79
CA ASN A 78 -4.14 -17.27 5.95
C ASN A 78 -4.58 -16.67 4.60
N THR A 79 -4.17 -15.44 4.32
CA THR A 79 -4.58 -14.71 3.08
C THR A 79 -3.63 -14.93 1.90
N ARG A 80 -2.36 -15.28 2.17
CA ARG A 80 -1.35 -15.60 1.16
C ARG A 80 -0.63 -16.88 1.56
N VAL A 81 -0.90 -17.96 0.83
CA VAL A 81 -0.27 -19.27 1.02
C VAL A 81 0.43 -19.64 -0.28
N VAL A 82 1.66 -20.14 -0.17
CA VAL A 82 2.47 -20.60 -1.31
C VAL A 82 2.88 -22.04 -1.03
N THR A 83 2.79 -22.91 -2.03
CA THR A 83 3.26 -24.30 -1.91
C THR A 83 4.78 -24.34 -1.97
N GLN A 84 5.40 -25.30 -1.28
CA GLN A 84 6.86 -25.42 -1.26
C GLN A 84 7.46 -25.62 -2.66
N SER A 85 6.79 -26.40 -3.52
CA SER A 85 7.22 -26.63 -4.91
C SER A 85 7.18 -25.35 -5.75
N ALA A 86 6.11 -24.55 -5.63
CA ALA A 86 6.00 -23.28 -6.33
C ALA A 86 7.06 -22.27 -5.83
N LEU A 87 7.37 -22.28 -4.53
CA LEU A 87 8.43 -21.47 -3.96
C LEU A 87 9.80 -21.85 -4.55
N GLN A 88 10.10 -23.14 -4.63
CA GLN A 88 11.37 -23.61 -5.21
C GLN A 88 11.50 -23.26 -6.70
N ALA A 89 10.46 -23.52 -7.51
CA ALA A 89 10.46 -23.18 -8.93
C ALA A 89 10.62 -21.67 -9.17
N PHE A 90 9.99 -20.85 -8.31
CA PHE A 90 10.15 -19.40 -8.35
C PHE A 90 11.59 -18.96 -8.07
N ASN A 91 12.28 -19.64 -7.15
CA ASN A 91 13.68 -19.32 -6.82
C ASN A 91 14.62 -19.60 -7.98
N GLU A 92 14.45 -20.74 -8.63
CA GLU A 92 15.25 -21.12 -9.79
C GLU A 92 15.08 -20.11 -10.93
N ALA A 93 13.84 -19.73 -11.21
CA ALA A 93 13.52 -18.72 -12.22
C ALA A 93 14.11 -17.33 -11.86
N LEU A 94 13.95 -16.88 -10.61
CA LEU A 94 14.48 -15.59 -10.16
C LEU A 94 16.00 -15.53 -10.17
N ASN A 95 16.68 -16.59 -9.75
CA ASN A 95 18.14 -16.64 -9.76
C ASN A 95 18.68 -16.56 -11.19
N LYS A 96 18.04 -17.24 -12.15
CA LYS A 96 18.39 -17.17 -13.57
C LYS A 96 18.19 -15.78 -14.17
N VAL A 97 17.12 -15.07 -13.77
CA VAL A 97 16.88 -13.69 -14.22
C VAL A 97 17.85 -12.72 -13.55
N LYS A 98 18.13 -12.89 -12.24
CA LYS A 98 19.03 -12.03 -11.49
C LYS A 98 20.48 -12.14 -11.95
N SER A 99 20.91 -13.32 -12.41
CA SER A 99 22.25 -13.53 -12.97
C SER A 99 22.46 -12.83 -14.32
N ASP A 100 21.39 -12.49 -15.02
CA ASP A 100 21.46 -11.87 -16.35
C ASP A 100 21.34 -10.33 -16.22
N PRO A 101 22.41 -9.56 -16.43
CA PRO A 101 22.39 -8.10 -16.27
C PRO A 101 21.56 -7.37 -17.33
N TYR A 102 21.16 -8.05 -18.42
CA TYR A 102 20.38 -7.45 -19.49
C TYR A 102 18.87 -7.63 -19.31
N LYS A 103 18.43 -8.34 -18.25
CA LYS A 103 17.01 -8.58 -17.98
C LYS A 103 16.54 -7.73 -16.81
N VAL A 104 15.39 -7.06 -17.00
CA VAL A 104 14.75 -6.22 -15.98
C VAL A 104 13.35 -6.74 -15.68
N ILE A 105 13.00 -6.77 -14.39
CA ILE A 105 11.67 -7.15 -13.91
C ILE A 105 10.74 -5.94 -14.03
N MET A 106 9.72 -6.01 -14.89
CA MET A 106 8.75 -4.92 -15.07
C MET A 106 7.68 -4.87 -13.96
N ASN A 107 7.18 -6.05 -13.56
CA ASN A 107 6.14 -6.17 -12.54
C ASN A 107 6.64 -7.09 -11.42
N PRO A 108 6.95 -6.56 -10.22
CA PRO A 108 7.39 -7.39 -9.12
C PRO A 108 6.26 -8.28 -8.60
N THR A 109 6.59 -9.50 -8.20
CA THR A 109 5.60 -10.41 -7.60
C THR A 109 5.16 -9.93 -6.24
N LYS A 110 3.89 -10.13 -5.89
CA LYS A 110 3.34 -9.86 -4.55
C LYS A 110 3.68 -10.95 -3.53
N ASN A 111 4.42 -11.99 -3.94
CA ASN A 111 4.88 -13.06 -3.06
C ASN A 111 6.01 -12.53 -2.17
N PRO A 112 6.11 -12.96 -0.91
CA PRO A 112 7.16 -12.51 0.00
C PRO A 112 8.52 -13.06 -0.46
N VAL A 113 9.25 -12.24 -1.23
CA VAL A 113 10.63 -12.52 -1.69
C VAL A 113 11.61 -12.56 -0.51
N THR A 114 11.20 -12.11 0.68
CA THR A 114 12.01 -12.17 1.91
C THR A 114 12.38 -13.60 2.33
N LEU A 115 11.59 -14.61 1.94
CA LEU A 115 11.95 -16.02 2.16
C LEU A 115 13.18 -16.45 1.35
N LEU A 116 13.55 -15.70 0.31
CA LEU A 116 14.61 -16.08 -0.63
C LEU A 116 15.95 -15.51 -0.24
N SER A 117 15.93 -14.35 0.42
CA SER A 117 17.12 -13.63 0.90
C SER A 117 17.43 -13.92 2.36
N TYR A 118 16.74 -14.87 3.00
CA TYR A 118 17.21 -15.40 4.28
C TYR A 118 18.44 -16.26 4.01
N THR A 119 19.57 -15.59 3.76
CA THR A 119 20.77 -16.07 4.40
C THR A 119 20.45 -15.95 5.88
N PRO A 120 20.47 -17.03 6.69
CA PRO A 120 20.73 -16.80 8.09
C PRO A 120 21.95 -15.90 8.05
N LYS A 121 21.89 -14.73 8.70
CA LYS A 121 23.12 -14.09 9.12
C LYS A 121 23.80 -15.24 9.83
N ALA A 122 24.75 -15.89 9.15
CA ALA A 122 25.54 -16.91 9.76
C ALA A 122 25.97 -16.26 11.07
N ALA A 123 26.02 -17.02 12.13
CA ALA A 123 26.70 -16.63 13.34
C ALA A 123 28.18 -16.34 12.96
N SER A 124 28.41 -15.26 12.22
CA SER A 124 29.63 -14.96 11.47
C SER A 124 30.73 -14.60 12.46
N ALA A 125 30.33 -14.32 13.69
CA ALA A 125 31.08 -14.63 14.88
C ALA A 125 30.12 -15.27 15.91
N PRO A 126 30.60 -16.19 16.77
CA PRO A 126 29.87 -16.54 17.98
C PRO A 126 29.55 -15.25 18.76
N ARG A 127 28.31 -15.10 19.23
CA ARG A 127 27.92 -13.93 20.03
C ARG A 127 28.80 -13.93 21.27
N LEU A 128 29.61 -12.88 21.45
CA LEU A 128 30.58 -12.81 22.54
C LEU A 128 29.91 -13.00 23.90
N LEU A 129 28.69 -12.49 24.09
CA LEU A 129 27.92 -12.63 25.33
C LEU A 129 27.49 -14.07 25.64
N ASP A 130 27.33 -14.93 24.63
CA ASP A 130 26.96 -16.34 24.83
C ASP A 130 28.18 -17.14 25.32
N ARG A 131 29.39 -16.73 24.92
CA ARG A 131 30.66 -17.35 25.34
C ARG A 131 31.20 -16.73 26.65
N GLU A 132 31.07 -15.42 26.79
CA GLU A 132 31.60 -14.62 27.88
C GLU A 132 30.53 -13.61 28.34
N PRO A 133 29.63 -13.98 29.26
CA PRO A 133 28.63 -13.06 29.78
C PRO A 133 29.28 -11.95 30.61
N PHE A 134 28.67 -10.78 30.63
CA PHE A 134 29.22 -9.57 31.25
C PHE A 134 29.69 -9.78 32.70
N GLU A 135 28.91 -10.52 33.50
CA GLU A 135 29.21 -10.80 34.92
C GLU A 135 30.49 -11.65 35.12
N LYS A 136 30.86 -12.48 34.15
CA LYS A 136 32.09 -13.30 34.21
C LYS A 136 33.33 -12.54 33.74
N VAL A 137 33.14 -11.49 32.93
CA VAL A 137 34.23 -10.66 32.38
C VAL A 137 34.50 -9.45 33.27
N PHE A 138 33.44 -8.81 33.80
CA PHE A 138 33.52 -7.57 34.55
C PHE A 138 32.91 -7.72 35.95
N GLY A 139 33.49 -7.01 36.92
CA GLY A 139 33.00 -6.96 38.31
C GLY A 139 33.79 -7.83 39.29
N LYS A 140 33.35 -7.84 40.55
CA LYS A 140 34.11 -8.44 41.67
C LYS A 140 34.29 -9.96 41.56
N LYS A 141 33.44 -10.64 40.77
CA LYS A 141 33.48 -12.09 40.49
C LYS A 141 34.04 -12.41 39.10
N SER A 142 34.75 -11.48 38.47
CA SER A 142 35.32 -11.71 37.15
C SER A 142 36.40 -12.79 37.19
N ASN A 143 36.32 -13.72 36.24
CA ASN A 143 37.29 -14.82 36.08
C ASN A 143 38.24 -14.59 34.91
N LYS A 144 37.99 -13.59 34.06
CA LYS A 144 38.84 -13.25 32.92
C LYS A 144 40.09 -12.49 33.40
N LYS A 145 41.27 -13.02 33.05
CA LYS A 145 42.57 -12.46 33.47
C LYS A 145 43.24 -11.64 32.38
N GLU A 146 43.10 -12.04 31.12
CA GLU A 146 43.77 -11.41 29.98
C GLU A 146 42.82 -11.25 28.79
N ALA A 147 43.18 -10.35 27.88
CA ALA A 147 42.41 -10.11 26.66
C ALA A 147 42.86 -11.07 25.55
N ASN A 148 41.93 -11.84 24.99
CA ASN A 148 42.19 -12.70 23.84
C ASN A 148 42.16 -11.87 22.55
N PHE A 149 43.25 -11.18 22.25
CA PHE A 149 43.50 -10.60 20.93
C PHE A 149 44.56 -11.46 20.22
N GLY A 150 44.15 -12.23 19.22
CA GLY A 150 45.11 -12.81 18.29
C GLY A 150 45.65 -11.68 17.40
N TYR A 151 46.97 -11.48 17.38
CA TYR A 151 47.60 -10.68 16.34
C TYR A 151 47.29 -11.37 15.00
N ILE A 152 46.62 -10.65 14.09
CA ILE A 152 46.42 -11.06 12.69
C ILE A 152 47.71 -10.77 11.92
#